data_AF-A0A1V9V8P2-F1
#
_entry.id   AF-A0A1V9V8P2-F1
#
_cell.length_a   1.000
_cell.length_b   1.000
_cell.length_c   1.000
_cell.angle_alpha   90.00
_cell.angle_beta   90.00
_cell.angle_gamma   90.00
#
_symmetry.space_group_name_H-M   'P 1'
#
loop_
_entity.id
_entity.type
_entity.pdbx_description
1 polymer ?
#
loop_
_entity_poly.entity_id
_entity_poly.type
_entity_poly.pdbx_seq_one_letter_code
_entity_poly.pdbx_strand_id
1 'polypeptide(L)'
;MECETFTSGGRFFWRSFRDGFQSVFGGRVLMNDFFPAVEAARDAGITHFEFGGGARFQSLFFYLNENAFDMMDKFRSIVGPDANLQTLARGINTVMLDTGSRELIDLHAKMFAKHGTTTIRNFDALNDVQNLEYSAQCI
;
A
#
# COMPACT_ATOMS: atom_id res chain seq x y z
N MET A 1 17.77 19.57 16.51
CA MET A 1 16.39 19.11 16.79
C MET A 1 15.47 20.14 16.15
N GLU A 2 15.36 20.09 14.82
CA GLU A 2 14.47 20.99 14.08
C GLU A 2 13.12 20.29 13.96
N CYS A 3 12.19 20.74 14.80
CA CYS A 3 10.78 20.46 14.64
C CYS A 3 10.30 21.35 13.49
N GLU A 4 10.34 20.84 12.27
CA GLU A 4 9.75 21.54 11.13
C GLU A 4 8.24 21.56 11.29
N THR A 5 7.78 22.74 11.68
CA THR A 5 6.40 23.16 11.83
C THR A 5 5.63 23.06 10.51
N PHE A 6 4.51 22.33 10.57
CA PHE A 6 3.28 22.52 9.79
C PHE A 6 3.33 23.51 8.62
N THR A 7 3.47 23.00 7.39
CA THR A 7 3.10 23.73 6.16
C THR A 7 1.58 23.77 6.02
N SER A 8 1.04 24.98 5.84
CA SER A 8 -0.37 25.39 5.82
C SER A 8 -1.18 24.96 4.58
N GLY A 9 -1.00 23.73 4.10
CA GLY A 9 -1.80 23.12 3.03
C GLY A 9 -2.11 21.68 3.40
N GLY A 10 -3.38 21.29 3.44
CA GLY A 10 -3.75 19.91 3.75
C GLY A 10 -3.05 18.94 2.80
N ARG A 11 -2.28 18.00 3.34
CA ARG A 11 -1.69 16.92 2.53
C ARG A 11 -2.81 15.96 2.11
N PHE A 12 -3.06 15.88 0.82
CA PHE A 12 -4.09 15.01 0.27
C PHE A 12 -3.54 13.60 0.06
N PHE A 13 -4.30 12.61 0.52
CA PHE A 13 -3.97 11.20 0.40
C PHE A 13 -4.90 10.53 -0.61
N TRP A 14 -4.35 10.10 -1.75
CA TRP A 14 -5.13 9.56 -2.86
C TRP A 14 -5.40 8.06 -2.70
N ARG A 15 -6.66 7.68 -2.47
CA ARG A 15 -7.08 6.30 -2.16
C ARG A 15 -7.71 5.53 -3.32
N SER A 16 -7.97 6.17 -4.45
CA SER A 16 -8.80 5.60 -5.52
C SER A 16 -8.23 4.29 -6.07
N PHE A 17 -6.90 4.16 -6.12
CA PHE A 17 -6.22 2.98 -6.68
C PHE A 17 -6.17 1.76 -5.74
N ARG A 18 -6.59 1.89 -4.48
CA ARG A 18 -6.68 0.78 -3.51
C ARG A 18 -8.08 0.68 -2.92
N ASP A 19 -8.42 1.58 -2.00
CA ASP A 19 -9.71 1.59 -1.31
C ASP A 19 -10.87 1.79 -2.29
N GLY A 20 -10.72 2.73 -3.23
CA GLY A 20 -11.74 3.01 -4.25
C GLY A 20 -12.09 1.78 -5.10
N PHE A 21 -11.07 1.12 -5.66
CA PHE A 21 -11.26 -0.12 -6.42
C PHE A 21 -11.84 -1.25 -5.59
N GLN A 22 -11.40 -1.39 -4.33
CA GLN A 22 -11.93 -2.41 -3.43
C GLN A 22 -13.41 -2.19 -3.14
N SER A 23 -13.83 -0.94 -2.89
CA SER A 23 -15.21 -0.61 -2.55
C SER A 23 -16.16 -0.71 -3.75
N VAL A 24 -15.74 -0.28 -4.94
CA VAL A 24 -16.64 -0.17 -6.11
C VAL A 24 -16.59 -1.41 -7.00
N PHE A 25 -15.41 -1.99 -7.20
CA PHE A 25 -15.18 -3.08 -8.16
C PHE A 25 -14.73 -4.39 -7.49
N GLY A 26 -14.79 -4.46 -6.15
CA GLY A 26 -14.29 -5.62 -5.41
C GLY A 26 -12.78 -5.87 -5.61
N GLY A 27 -12.02 -4.84 -5.97
CA GLY A 27 -10.58 -4.91 -6.21
C GLY A 27 -10.17 -5.48 -7.58
N ARG A 28 -11.14 -5.76 -8.46
CA ARG A 28 -10.93 -6.45 -9.75
C ARG A 28 -10.72 -5.47 -10.90
N VAL A 29 -9.66 -4.67 -10.81
CA VAL A 29 -9.26 -3.74 -11.87
C VAL A 29 -7.92 -4.20 -12.45
N LEU A 30 -7.84 -4.37 -13.77
CA LEU A 30 -6.62 -4.80 -14.45
C LEU A 30 -5.55 -3.71 -14.40
N MET A 31 -4.30 -4.11 -14.28
CA MET A 31 -3.17 -3.18 -14.18
C MET A 31 -3.13 -2.14 -15.31
N ASN A 32 -3.24 -2.61 -16.56
CA ASN A 32 -3.08 -1.76 -17.73
C ASN A 32 -4.24 -0.75 -17.92
N ASP A 33 -5.39 -1.00 -17.32
CA ASP A 33 -6.57 -0.13 -17.47
C ASP A 33 -6.46 1.15 -16.63
N PHE A 34 -5.79 1.09 -15.46
CA PHE A 34 -5.72 2.25 -14.56
C PHE A 34 -4.37 2.97 -14.55
N PHE A 35 -3.29 2.39 -15.09
CA PHE A 35 -1.99 3.07 -15.13
C PHE A 35 -2.00 4.43 -15.84
N PRO A 36 -2.76 4.65 -16.94
CA PRO A 36 -2.90 6.00 -17.51
C PRO A 36 -3.46 7.02 -16.52
N ALA A 37 -4.36 6.59 -15.62
CA ALA A 37 -4.90 7.45 -14.57
C ALA A 37 -3.88 7.71 -13.44
N VAL A 38 -2.95 6.78 -13.19
CA VAL A 38 -1.84 6.99 -12.24
C VAL A 38 -0.89 8.05 -12.78
N GLU A 39 -0.56 7.99 -14.07
CA GLU A 39 0.27 9.00 -14.72
C GLU A 39 -0.39 10.38 -14.68
N ALA A 40 -1.67 10.48 -15.05
CA ALA A 40 -2.42 11.72 -14.94
C ALA A 40 -2.45 12.26 -13.49
N ALA A 41 -2.56 11.39 -12.49
CA ALA A 41 -2.56 11.78 -11.08
C ALA A 41 -1.19 12.31 -10.63
N ARG A 42 -0.09 11.70 -11.08
CA ARG A 42 1.28 12.20 -10.87
C ARG A 42 1.43 13.59 -11.50
N ASP A 43 1.03 13.75 -12.75
CA ASP A 43 1.17 15.00 -13.49
C ASP A 43 0.31 16.13 -12.89
N ALA A 44 -0.79 15.78 -12.21
CA ALA A 44 -1.59 16.69 -11.41
C ALA A 44 -0.95 17.10 -10.08
N GLY A 45 0.26 16.60 -9.76
CA GLY A 45 1.01 16.95 -8.56
C GLY A 45 0.64 16.14 -7.32
N ILE A 46 -0.06 15.00 -7.46
CA ILE A 46 -0.33 14.12 -6.32
C ILE A 46 0.95 13.37 -5.97
N THR A 47 1.34 13.44 -4.69
CA THR A 47 2.57 12.83 -4.18
C THR A 47 2.33 11.74 -3.14
N HIS A 48 1.10 11.56 -2.65
CA HIS A 48 0.79 10.54 -1.64
C HIS A 48 -0.33 9.62 -2.14
N PHE A 49 0.02 8.36 -2.40
CA PHE A 49 -0.89 7.36 -2.96
C PHE A 49 -1.09 6.17 -2.03
N GLU A 50 -2.32 5.68 -1.99
CA GLU A 50 -2.61 4.31 -1.58
C GLU A 50 -2.65 3.42 -2.82
N PHE A 51 -1.68 2.52 -2.93
CA PHE A 51 -1.45 1.81 -4.19
C PHE A 51 -1.53 0.28 -4.07
N GLY A 52 -1.43 -0.27 -2.86
CA GLY A 52 -1.32 -1.72 -2.67
C GLY A 52 -1.66 -2.21 -1.26
N GLY A 53 -1.42 -3.50 -1.04
CA GLY A 53 -1.81 -4.20 0.19
C GLY A 53 -3.31 -4.55 0.24
N GLY A 54 -3.79 -4.90 1.43
CA GLY A 54 -5.17 -5.31 1.66
C GLY A 54 -5.68 -6.37 0.67
N ALA A 55 -6.96 -6.24 0.28
CA ALA A 55 -7.56 -7.16 -0.70
C ALA A 55 -7.00 -6.96 -2.11
N ARG A 56 -6.38 -5.81 -2.41
CA ARG A 56 -5.79 -5.57 -3.73
C ARG A 56 -4.67 -6.58 -3.99
N PHE A 57 -3.75 -6.76 -3.05
CA PHE A 57 -2.67 -7.76 -3.18
C PHE A 57 -3.19 -9.16 -3.56
N GLN A 58 -4.25 -9.62 -2.89
CA GLN A 58 -4.87 -10.93 -3.12
C GLN A 58 -5.64 -10.99 -4.46
N SER A 59 -6.33 -9.91 -4.83
CA SER A 59 -7.18 -9.87 -6.02
C SER A 59 -6.43 -10.12 -7.32
N LEU A 60 -5.17 -9.64 -7.42
CA LEU A 60 -4.35 -9.87 -8.61
C LEU A 60 -4.08 -11.35 -8.82
N PHE A 61 -3.74 -12.08 -7.74
CA PHE A 61 -3.47 -13.51 -7.80
C PHE A 61 -4.76 -14.34 -7.98
N PHE A 62 -5.84 -14.01 -7.29
CA PHE A 62 -7.05 -14.84 -7.29
C PHE A 62 -7.94 -14.65 -8.50
N TYR A 63 -8.01 -13.44 -9.06
CA TYR A 63 -9.04 -13.11 -10.05
C TYR A 63 -8.48 -12.60 -11.37
N LEU A 64 -7.31 -11.97 -11.36
CA LEU A 64 -6.78 -11.30 -12.56
C LEU A 64 -5.64 -12.07 -13.20
N ASN A 65 -5.09 -13.08 -12.51
CA ASN A 65 -3.90 -13.82 -12.93
C ASN A 65 -2.71 -12.88 -13.21
N GLU A 66 -2.57 -11.86 -12.35
CA GLU A 66 -1.54 -10.83 -12.39
C GLU A 66 -0.63 -10.96 -11.16
N ASN A 67 0.61 -10.50 -11.26
CA ASN A 67 1.55 -10.48 -10.14
C ASN A 67 1.48 -9.15 -9.39
N ALA A 68 1.24 -9.22 -8.07
CA ALA A 68 1.15 -8.03 -7.22
C ALA A 68 2.46 -7.25 -7.11
N PHE A 69 3.62 -7.91 -7.13
CA PHE A 69 4.91 -7.24 -7.05
C PHE A 69 5.24 -6.49 -8.35
N ASP A 70 4.92 -7.08 -9.50
CA ASP A 70 5.07 -6.41 -10.80
C ASP A 70 4.20 -5.14 -10.89
N MET A 71 2.99 -5.21 -10.32
CA MET A 71 2.11 -4.04 -10.18
C MET A 71 2.74 -2.95 -9.34
N MET A 72 3.33 -3.31 -8.18
CA MET A 72 3.99 -2.37 -7.29
C MET A 72 5.18 -1.69 -7.95
N ASP A 73 6.03 -2.47 -8.63
CA ASP A 73 7.21 -1.95 -9.33
C ASP A 73 6.82 -1.02 -10.47
N LYS A 74 5.79 -1.39 -11.25
CA LYS A 74 5.27 -0.53 -12.33
C LYS A 74 4.58 0.71 -11.80
N PHE A 75 3.88 0.64 -10.68
CA PHE A 75 3.29 1.81 -10.03
C PHE A 75 4.40 2.79 -9.60
N ARG A 76 5.46 2.29 -8.94
CA ARG A 76 6.62 3.07 -8.52
C ARG A 76 7.35 3.70 -9.72
N SER A 77 7.51 2.98 -10.82
CA SER A 77 8.16 3.53 -12.01
C SER A 77 7.37 4.67 -12.65
N ILE A 78 6.02 4.62 -12.60
CA ILE A 78 5.15 5.68 -13.11
C ILE A 78 5.23 6.91 -12.20
N VAL A 79 5.02 6.76 -10.89
CA VAL A 79 4.93 7.92 -9.97
C VAL A 79 6.28 8.54 -9.61
N GLY A 80 7.39 7.83 -9.83
CA GLY A 80 8.74 8.29 -9.50
C GLY A 80 9.15 8.03 -8.04
N PRO A 81 10.42 8.28 -7.69
CA PRO A 81 10.97 7.96 -6.37
C PRO A 81 10.44 8.84 -5.23
N ASP A 82 10.05 10.08 -5.53
CA ASP A 82 9.66 11.07 -4.51
C ASP A 82 8.23 10.87 -3.99
N ALA A 83 7.42 10.04 -4.65
CA ALA A 83 6.07 9.75 -4.22
C ALA A 83 6.05 8.91 -2.94
N ASN A 84 5.23 9.31 -1.97
CA ASN A 84 4.89 8.50 -0.82
C ASN A 84 3.88 7.42 -1.24
N LEU A 85 4.35 6.17 -1.26
CA LEU A 85 3.54 5.01 -1.57
C LEU A 85 3.15 4.28 -0.29
N GLN A 86 1.86 4.32 0.03
CA GLN A 86 1.32 3.73 1.24
C GLN A 86 0.52 2.45 0.95
N THR A 87 0.69 1.43 1.80
CA THR A 87 -0.15 0.22 1.80
C THR A 87 -0.91 0.07 3.12
N LEU A 88 -1.86 -0.87 3.14
CA LEU A 88 -2.60 -1.26 4.33
C LEU A 88 -2.27 -2.71 4.73
N ALA A 89 -1.86 -2.90 5.98
CA ALA A 89 -1.57 -4.19 6.59
C ALA A 89 -2.43 -4.40 7.84
N ARG A 90 -2.82 -5.66 8.10
CA ARG A 90 -3.65 -6.07 9.24
C ARG A 90 -2.82 -6.80 10.28
N GLY A 91 -2.17 -6.07 11.20
CA GLY A 91 -1.43 -6.61 12.34
C GLY A 91 -0.61 -7.85 12.02
N ILE A 92 -0.84 -8.93 12.77
CA ILE A 92 -0.17 -10.23 12.60
C ILE A 92 -0.51 -10.94 11.29
N ASN A 93 -1.62 -10.59 10.64
CA ASN A 93 -2.01 -11.17 9.35
C ASN A 93 -1.33 -10.46 8.18
N THR A 94 -0.92 -9.20 8.32
CA THR A 94 -0.40 -8.36 7.21
C THR A 94 -1.37 -8.30 6.02
N VAL A 95 -1.03 -8.91 4.87
CA VAL A 95 -1.87 -9.09 3.68
C VAL A 95 -2.34 -10.55 3.50
N MET A 96 -2.03 -11.42 4.46
CA MET A 96 -2.39 -12.84 4.45
C MET A 96 -3.82 -13.07 4.93
N LEU A 97 -4.41 -14.18 4.50
CA LEU A 97 -5.75 -14.61 4.92
C LEU A 97 -5.76 -15.14 6.34
N ASP A 98 -4.66 -15.75 6.78
CA ASP A 98 -4.48 -16.33 8.10
C ASP A 98 -3.37 -15.62 8.88
N THR A 99 -3.15 -16.04 10.12
CA THR A 99 -2.18 -15.49 11.06
C THR A 99 -0.76 -15.77 10.58
N GLY A 100 0.04 -14.73 10.44
CA GLY A 100 1.45 -14.83 10.08
C GLY A 100 2.32 -15.12 11.29
N SER A 101 3.38 -15.92 11.09
CA SER A 101 4.49 -15.97 12.04
C SER A 101 5.31 -14.67 11.98
N ARG A 102 6.18 -14.45 12.96
CA ARG A 102 7.07 -13.28 12.99
C ARG A 102 7.98 -13.19 11.76
N GLU A 103 8.43 -14.33 11.25
CA GLU A 103 9.25 -14.41 10.04
C GLU A 103 8.47 -13.94 8.81
N LEU A 104 7.17 -14.26 8.72
CA LEU A 104 6.32 -13.81 7.61
C LEU A 104 6.01 -12.31 7.70
N ILE A 105 5.87 -11.75 8.90
CA ILE A 105 5.68 -10.31 9.10
C ILE A 105 6.94 -9.54 8.67
N ASP A 106 8.12 -10.01 9.08
CA ASP A 106 9.40 -9.43 8.66
C ASP A 106 9.61 -9.55 7.14
N LEU A 107 9.30 -10.72 6.56
CA LEU A 107 9.39 -10.92 5.12
C LEU A 107 8.43 -9.99 4.36
N HIS A 108 7.20 -9.79 4.86
CA HIS A 108 6.25 -8.85 4.28
C HIS A 108 6.85 -7.43 4.23
N ALA A 109 7.39 -6.93 5.35
CA ALA A 109 7.97 -5.59 5.40
C ALA A 109 9.15 -5.44 4.41
N LYS A 110 10.08 -6.41 4.40
CA LYS A 110 11.23 -6.43 3.49
C LYS A 110 10.82 -6.45 2.02
N MET A 111 9.85 -7.29 1.67
CA MET A 111 9.37 -7.39 0.29
C MET A 111 8.66 -6.11 -0.14
N PHE A 112 7.79 -5.54 0.70
CA PHE A 112 7.07 -4.32 0.37
C PHE A 112 8.01 -3.12 0.22
N ALA A 113 9.02 -3.00 1.09
CA ALA A 113 10.06 -1.98 0.97
C ALA A 113 10.88 -2.15 -0.32
N LYS A 114 11.27 -3.39 -0.66
CA LYS A 114 11.97 -3.70 -1.92
C LYS A 114 11.18 -3.28 -3.16
N HIS A 115 9.86 -3.46 -3.13
CA HIS A 115 8.94 -3.09 -4.22
C HIS A 115 8.40 -1.65 -4.09
N GLY A 116 9.14 -0.77 -3.40
CA GLY A 116 8.91 0.66 -3.43
C GLY A 116 7.81 1.17 -2.49
N THR A 117 7.33 0.39 -1.52
CA THR A 117 6.45 0.90 -0.46
C THR A 117 7.23 1.84 0.46
N THR A 118 6.70 3.04 0.70
CA THR A 118 7.30 4.04 1.59
C THR A 118 6.70 3.99 3.00
N THR A 119 5.42 3.64 3.10
CA THR A 119 4.71 3.67 4.38
C THR A 119 3.72 2.52 4.47
N ILE A 120 3.71 1.80 5.59
CA ILE A 120 2.71 0.76 5.83
C ILE A 120 1.78 1.26 6.94
N ARG A 121 0.51 1.47 6.59
CA ARG A 121 -0.53 1.74 7.59
C ARG A 121 -0.97 0.41 8.18
N ASN A 122 -0.67 0.21 9.45
CA ASN A 122 -0.97 -1.02 10.16
C ASN A 122 -2.17 -0.86 11.09
N PHE A 123 -3.07 -1.83 11.13
CA PHE A 123 -4.21 -1.83 12.04
C PHE A 123 -4.54 -3.24 12.55
N ASP A 124 -5.15 -3.31 13.72
CA ASP A 124 -5.67 -4.56 14.30
C ASP A 124 -7.20 -4.48 14.32
N ALA A 125 -7.88 -5.60 14.06
CA ALA A 125 -9.33 -5.62 13.95
C ALA A 125 -10.05 -5.34 15.28
N LEU A 126 -9.39 -5.60 16.41
CA LEU A 126 -9.90 -5.40 17.77
C LEU A 126 -9.16 -4.30 18.52
N ASN A 127 -8.27 -3.56 17.85
CA ASN A 127 -7.36 -2.58 18.43
C ASN A 127 -6.44 -3.15 19.52
N ASP A 128 -6.06 -4.43 19.40
CA ASP A 128 -5.02 -5.00 20.26
C ASP A 128 -3.64 -4.50 19.81
N VAL A 129 -3.02 -3.67 20.65
CA VAL A 129 -1.70 -3.07 20.38
C VAL A 129 -0.61 -4.14 20.34
N GLN A 130 -0.77 -5.26 21.05
CA GLN A 130 0.24 -6.34 21.05
C GLN A 130 0.39 -6.98 19.67
N ASN A 131 -0.69 -7.02 18.88
CA ASN A 131 -0.66 -7.53 17.51
C ASN A 131 0.03 -6.57 16.53
N LEU A 132 0.24 -5.31 16.93
CA LEU A 132 0.86 -4.26 16.12
C LEU A 132 2.34 -4.04 16.46
N GLU A 133 2.77 -4.41 17.67
CA GLU A 133 4.11 -4.10 18.18
C GLU A 133 5.22 -4.63 17.26
N TYR A 134 5.19 -5.92 16.94
CA TYR A 134 6.25 -6.52 16.13
C TYR A 134 6.24 -6.01 14.68
N SER A 135 5.06 -5.88 14.08
CA SER A 135 4.95 -5.36 12.71
C SER A 135 5.39 -3.90 12.62
N ALA A 136 5.14 -3.07 13.64
CA ALA A 136 5.64 -1.70 13.71
C ALA A 136 7.17 -1.61 13.82
N GLN A 137 7.83 -2.61 14.42
CA GLN A 137 9.30 -2.67 14.51
C GLN A 137 9.98 -3.05 13.18
N CYS A 138 9.25 -3.73 12.28
CA CYS A 138 9.76 -4.19 10.99
C CYS A 138 9.65 -3.15 9.86
N ILE A 139 8.81 -2.12 10.03
CA ILE A 139 8.44 -1.13 9.00
C ILE A 139 9.38 0.08 9.04
#